data_AF-A0A0R2S8U6-F1
#
_entry.id   AF-A0A0R2S8U6-F1
#
_cell.length_a   1.000
_cell.length_b   1.000
_cell.length_c   1.000
_cell.angle_alpha   90.00
_cell.angle_beta   90.00
_cell.angle_gamma   90.00
#
_symmetry.space_group_name_H-M   'P 1'
#
loop_
_entity.id
_entity.type
_entity.pdbx_description
1 polymer ?
#
loop_
_entity_poly.entity_id
_entity_poly.type
_entity_poly.pdbx_seq_one_letter_code
_entity_poly.pdbx_strand_id
1 'polypeptide(L)'
;MKRLTDSELYGNQYSVVAMTADLTDAVFAADWTSSVNGFRQNLQLDYIDRLIDIAGLGEKAAPGYDRPSQSAALAQIQRIRQLVRSNPGVDAETKAHRAHLALKLEKALD
;
A
#
# COMPACT_ATOMS: atom_id res chain seq x y z
N MET A 1 12.04 10.46 -18.89
CA MET A 1 12.50 9.05 -19.00
C MET A 1 11.32 8.16 -18.62
N LYS A 2 10.32 7.88 -19.47
CA LYS A 2 10.32 7.00 -20.66
C LYS A 2 11.09 5.68 -20.49
N ARG A 3 10.78 4.93 -19.43
CA ARG A 3 11.18 3.52 -19.27
C ARG A 3 10.06 2.58 -18.79
N LEU A 4 8.87 3.10 -18.48
CA LEU A 4 7.70 2.30 -18.11
C LEU A 4 6.65 2.21 -19.24
N THR A 5 6.83 2.96 -20.32
CA THR A 5 5.84 3.08 -21.41
C THR A 5 6.04 2.08 -22.56
N ASP A 6 7.10 1.26 -22.53
CA ASP A 6 7.36 0.23 -23.55
C ASP A 6 6.84 -1.17 -23.16
N SER A 7 6.29 -1.35 -21.96
CA SER A 7 5.73 -2.65 -21.51
C SER A 7 4.25 -2.84 -21.82
N GLU A 8 3.55 -1.82 -22.35
CA GLU A 8 2.15 -1.98 -22.80
C GLU A 8 2.04 -2.61 -24.20
N LEU A 9 3.13 -2.65 -24.97
CA LEU A 9 3.14 -3.21 -26.33
C LEU A 9 3.37 -4.73 -26.38
N TYR A 10 3.86 -5.34 -25.30
CA TYR A 10 4.03 -6.79 -25.20
C TYR A 10 3.57 -7.27 -23.84
N GLY A 11 2.47 -8.03 -23.84
CA GLY A 11 1.74 -8.47 -22.67
C GLY A 11 2.62 -9.10 -21.60
N ASN A 12 2.78 -8.38 -20.50
CA ASN A 12 3.17 -9.01 -19.25
C ASN A 12 1.90 -9.60 -18.62
N GLN A 13 1.74 -10.92 -18.75
CA GLN A 13 0.67 -11.75 -18.18
C GLN A 13 0.77 -11.87 -16.65
N TYR A 14 1.09 -10.76 -16.00
CA TYR A 14 0.97 -10.54 -14.58
C TYR A 14 0.52 -9.09 -14.43
N SER A 15 -0.77 -8.91 -14.15
CA SER A 15 -1.34 -7.56 -14.08
C SER A 15 -0.66 -6.79 -12.95
N VAL A 16 -0.41 -5.50 -13.16
CA VAL A 16 0.09 -4.61 -12.09
C VAL A 16 -0.78 -4.71 -10.83
N VAL A 17 -2.07 -5.02 -11.01
CA VAL A 17 -3.02 -5.35 -9.94
C VAL A 17 -2.61 -6.60 -9.16
N ALA A 18 -2.29 -7.71 -9.84
CA ALA A 18 -1.83 -8.94 -9.18
C ALA A 18 -0.49 -8.71 -8.45
N MET A 19 0.46 -8.03 -9.10
CA MET A 19 1.75 -7.70 -8.48
C MET A 19 1.61 -6.90 -7.21
N THR A 20 0.82 -5.83 -7.25
CA THR A 20 0.62 -4.97 -6.09
C THR A 20 -0.15 -5.68 -5.00
N ALA A 21 -1.11 -6.55 -5.34
CA ALA A 21 -1.82 -7.39 -4.38
C ALA A 21 -0.90 -8.40 -3.68
N ASP A 22 -0.06 -9.12 -4.41
CA ASP A 22 0.88 -10.09 -3.84
C ASP A 22 1.92 -9.39 -2.95
N LEU A 23 2.36 -8.18 -3.33
CA LEU A 23 3.24 -7.37 -2.48
C LEU A 23 2.53 -6.88 -1.22
N THR A 24 1.26 -6.45 -1.31
CA THR A 24 0.45 -6.13 -0.12
C THR A 24 0.39 -7.32 0.82
N ASP A 25 0.12 -8.51 0.28
CA ASP A 25 0.00 -9.74 1.06
C ASP A 25 1.35 -10.11 1.69
N ALA A 26 2.46 -9.99 0.98
CA ALA A 26 3.80 -10.21 1.55
C ALA A 26 4.11 -9.28 2.73
N VAL A 27 3.59 -8.04 2.71
CA VAL A 27 3.83 -7.03 3.74
C VAL A 27 2.88 -7.17 4.95
N PHE A 28 1.61 -7.53 4.72
CA PHE A 28 0.58 -7.51 5.75
C PHE A 28 0.07 -8.88 6.19
N ALA A 29 0.18 -9.92 5.36
CA ALA A 29 -0.61 -11.13 5.59
C ALA A 29 -0.26 -11.85 6.88
N ALA A 30 1.03 -11.97 7.15
CA ALA A 30 1.53 -12.60 8.36
C ALA A 30 1.30 -11.75 9.63
N ASP A 31 0.85 -10.50 9.50
CA ASP A 31 0.53 -9.63 10.64
C ASP A 31 -0.97 -9.60 10.93
N TRP A 32 -1.82 -10.21 10.10
CA TRP A 32 -3.27 -9.98 10.20
C TRP A 32 -3.83 -10.33 11.56
N THR A 33 -3.47 -11.51 12.08
CA THR A 33 -3.99 -12.04 13.32
C THR A 33 -2.95 -12.07 14.44
N SER A 34 -1.81 -11.41 14.25
CA SER A 34 -0.71 -11.39 15.22
C SER A 34 -0.29 -9.97 15.59
N SER A 35 0.49 -9.86 16.65
CA SER A 35 1.18 -8.62 16.99
C SER A 35 2.19 -8.23 15.91
N VAL A 36 2.31 -6.93 15.66
CA VAL A 36 3.23 -6.36 14.66
C VAL A 36 4.48 -5.86 15.37
N ASN A 37 5.60 -6.52 15.15
CA ASN A 37 6.88 -6.10 15.73
C ASN A 37 7.42 -4.83 15.03
N GLY A 38 8.33 -4.11 15.69
CA GLY A 38 8.83 -2.81 15.20
C GLY A 38 9.45 -2.84 13.79
N PHE A 39 10.11 -3.93 13.41
CA PHE A 39 10.64 -4.07 12.05
C PHE A 39 9.52 -4.13 11.00
N ARG A 40 8.48 -4.92 11.28
CA ARG A 40 7.28 -5.04 10.42
C ARG A 40 6.49 -3.73 10.38
N GLN A 41 6.45 -2.99 11.48
CA GLN A 41 5.80 -1.66 11.52
C GLN A 41 6.45 -0.70 10.53
N ASN A 42 7.78 -0.61 10.52
CA ASN A 42 8.52 0.24 9.58
C ASN A 42 8.28 -0.20 8.13
N LEU A 43 8.36 -1.51 7.85
CA LEU A 43 8.10 -2.06 6.51
C LEU A 43 6.70 -1.70 6.00
N GLN A 44 5.68 -1.83 6.85
CA GLN A 44 4.31 -1.48 6.50
C GLN A 44 4.12 0.02 6.22
N LEU A 45 4.78 0.88 7.00
CA LEU A 45 4.75 2.34 6.80
C LEU A 45 5.41 2.73 5.47
N ASP A 46 6.62 2.24 5.22
CA ASP A 46 7.37 2.51 3.98
C ASP A 46 6.59 2.04 2.75
N TYR A 47 5.94 0.88 2.86
CA TYR A 47 5.11 0.35 1.79
C TYR A 47 3.86 1.21 1.52
N ILE A 48 3.17 1.69 2.56
CA ILE A 48 2.04 2.61 2.40
C ILE A 48 2.48 3.92 1.76
N ASP A 49 3.61 4.49 2.19
CA ASP A 49 4.15 5.72 1.60
C ASP A 49 4.42 5.52 0.11
N ARG A 50 4.96 4.36 -0.27
CA ARG A 50 5.17 3.99 -1.66
C ARG A 50 3.86 3.89 -2.45
N LEU A 51 2.81 3.30 -1.87
CA LEU A 51 1.51 3.21 -2.52
C LEU A 51 0.88 4.59 -2.72
N ILE A 52 0.97 5.47 -1.73
CA ILE A 52 0.49 6.86 -1.78
C ILE A 52 1.17 7.62 -2.93
N ASP A 53 2.49 7.47 -3.05
CA ASP A 53 3.26 8.05 -4.16
C ASP A 53 2.84 7.49 -5.52
N ILE A 54 2.67 6.16 -5.64
CA ILE A 54 2.24 5.52 -6.90
C ILE A 54 0.83 5.97 -7.29
N ALA A 55 -0.07 6.11 -6.32
CA ALA A 55 -1.43 6.58 -6.52
C ALA A 55 -1.50 8.08 -6.86
N GLY A 56 -0.41 8.83 -6.72
CA GLY A 56 -0.39 10.28 -6.93
C GLY A 56 -1.09 11.06 -5.83
N LEU A 57 -1.18 10.51 -4.62
CA LEU A 57 -1.84 11.09 -3.44
C LEU A 57 -0.84 11.74 -2.47
N GLY A 58 0.46 11.71 -2.78
CA GLY A 58 1.51 12.30 -1.94
C GLY A 58 1.60 13.82 -2.06
N GLU A 59 2.18 14.48 -1.05
CA GLU A 59 2.39 15.94 -1.01
C GLU A 59 3.32 16.45 -2.13
N LYS A 60 4.20 15.58 -2.63
CA LYS A 60 5.13 15.90 -3.71
C LYS A 60 4.63 15.25 -4.98
N ALA A 61 4.74 15.95 -6.11
CA ALA A 61 4.51 15.37 -7.43
C ALA A 61 5.48 14.19 -7.63
N ALA A 62 4.98 12.98 -7.40
CA ALA A 62 5.68 11.73 -7.64
C ALA A 62 5.78 11.47 -9.17
N PRO A 63 6.76 10.67 -9.64
CA PRO A 63 7.04 10.52 -11.06
C PRO A 63 5.85 9.94 -11.83
N GLY A 64 5.78 10.19 -13.15
CA GLY A 64 4.66 9.82 -14.03
C GLY A 64 4.42 8.31 -14.16
N TYR A 65 3.81 7.72 -13.14
CA TYR A 65 3.22 6.38 -13.18
C TYR A 65 2.08 6.34 -14.19
N ASP A 66 1.90 5.18 -14.84
CA ASP A 66 0.76 4.96 -15.71
C ASP A 66 -0.55 4.83 -14.90
N ARG A 67 -1.68 5.04 -15.58
CA ARG A 67 -3.02 4.98 -14.98
C ARG A 67 -3.35 3.60 -14.37
N PRO A 68 -2.97 2.47 -14.99
CA PRO A 68 -3.14 1.16 -14.37
C PRO A 68 -2.43 1.02 -13.02
N SER A 69 -1.19 1.51 -12.91
CA SER A 69 -0.42 1.48 -11.66
C SER A 69 -1.05 2.33 -10.57
N GLN A 70 -1.51 3.53 -10.91
CA GLN A 70 -2.25 4.40 -9.98
C GLN A 70 -3.52 3.72 -9.46
N SER A 71 -4.28 3.10 -10.36
CA SER A 71 -5.53 2.40 -10.02
C SER A 71 -5.26 1.18 -9.12
N ALA A 72 -4.21 0.41 -9.43
CA ALA A 72 -3.80 -0.73 -8.64
C ALA A 72 -3.36 -0.32 -7.22
N ALA A 73 -2.56 0.75 -7.10
CA ALA A 73 -2.13 1.27 -5.82
C ALA A 73 -3.31 1.79 -4.98
N LEU A 74 -4.24 2.54 -5.60
CA LEU A 74 -5.45 3.03 -4.93
C LEU A 74 -6.31 1.87 -4.38
N ALA A 75 -6.44 0.79 -5.14
CA ALA A 75 -7.16 -0.41 -4.68
C ALA A 75 -6.49 -1.02 -3.43
N GLN A 76 -5.16 -1.09 -3.39
CA GLN A 76 -4.44 -1.60 -2.21
C GLN A 76 -4.54 -0.65 -1.02
N ILE A 77 -4.46 0.67 -1.22
CA ILE A 77 -4.68 1.68 -0.16
C ILE A 77 -6.05 1.47 0.50
N GLN A 78 -7.11 1.31 -0.30
CA GLN A 78 -8.46 1.07 0.21
C GLN A 78 -8.56 -0.27 0.97
N ARG A 79 -7.96 -1.34 0.43
CA ARG A 79 -7.91 -2.66 1.06
C ARG A 79 -7.23 -2.60 2.43
N ILE A 80 -6.03 -1.99 2.51
CA ILE A 80 -5.28 -1.87 3.76
C ILE A 80 -6.04 -1.00 4.75
N ARG A 81 -6.64 0.12 4.32
CA ARG A 81 -7.44 0.99 5.19
C ARG A 81 -8.60 0.22 5.83
N GLN A 82 -9.36 -0.53 5.03
CA GLN A 82 -10.46 -1.34 5.53
C GLN A 82 -9.97 -2.36 6.55
N LEU A 83 -8.82 -2.97 6.27
CA LEU A 83 -8.24 -4.01 7.08
C LEU A 83 -7.76 -3.52 8.46
N VAL A 84 -6.99 -2.44 8.51
CA VAL A 84 -6.47 -1.91 9.79
C VAL A 84 -7.59 -1.33 10.65
N ARG A 85 -8.71 -0.89 10.04
CA ARG A 85 -9.91 -0.44 10.74
C ARG A 85 -10.75 -1.60 11.28
N SER A 86 -10.90 -2.68 10.52
CA SER A 86 -11.70 -3.84 10.96
C SER A 86 -10.99 -4.70 11.99
N ASN A 87 -9.67 -4.60 12.06
CA ASN A 87 -8.85 -5.33 13.01
C ASN A 87 -7.82 -4.38 13.64
N PRO A 88 -8.12 -3.74 14.78
CA PRO A 88 -7.18 -2.83 15.42
C PRO A 88 -6.00 -3.55 16.10
N GLY A 89 -6.04 -4.88 16.29
CA GLY A 89 -4.99 -5.65 16.97
C GLY A 89 -5.29 -5.92 18.46
N VAL A 90 -4.46 -6.77 19.07
CA VAL A 90 -4.69 -7.30 20.42
C VAL A 90 -3.89 -6.54 21.50
N ASP A 91 -2.59 -6.33 21.27
CA ASP A 91 -1.67 -5.58 22.12
C ASP A 91 -1.70 -4.07 21.84
N ALA A 92 -1.18 -3.28 22.78
CA ALA A 92 -1.23 -1.82 22.72
C ALA A 92 -0.38 -1.26 21.57
N GLU A 93 0.78 -1.87 21.33
CA GLU A 93 1.73 -1.49 20.28
C GLU A 93 1.11 -1.66 18.90
N THR A 94 0.49 -2.82 18.63
CA THR A 94 -0.20 -3.09 17.38
C THR A 94 -1.40 -2.17 17.18
N LYS A 95 -2.16 -1.87 18.24
CA LYS A 95 -3.27 -0.90 18.19
C LYS A 95 -2.81 0.49 17.81
N ALA A 96 -1.76 0.99 18.46
CA ALA A 96 -1.19 2.29 18.16
C ALA A 96 -0.68 2.35 16.71
N HIS A 97 0.03 1.30 16.26
CA HIS A 97 0.53 1.20 14.90
C HIS A 97 -0.59 1.18 13.86
N ARG A 98 -1.60 0.32 14.02
CA ARG A 98 -2.71 0.23 13.06
C ARG A 98 -3.57 1.50 13.02
N ALA A 99 -3.73 2.18 14.15
CA ALA A 99 -4.36 3.50 14.21
C ALA A 99 -3.54 4.55 13.42
N HIS A 100 -2.21 4.52 13.52
CA HIS A 100 -1.34 5.38 12.72
C HIS A 100 -1.47 5.10 11.23
N LEU A 101 -1.47 3.82 10.80
CA LEU A 101 -1.69 3.45 9.40
C LEU A 101 -3.06 3.94 8.90
N ALA A 102 -4.12 3.75 9.70
CA ALA A 102 -5.47 4.18 9.34
C ALA A 102 -5.53 5.70 9.11
N LEU A 103 -5.00 6.49 10.04
CA LEU A 103 -4.97 7.94 9.94
C LEU A 103 -4.15 8.43 8.73
N LYS A 104 -3.00 7.80 8.46
CA LYS A 104 -2.16 8.13 7.30
C LYS A 104 -2.91 7.87 5.97
N LEU A 105 -3.56 6.72 5.85
CA LEU A 105 -4.34 6.36 4.66
C LEU A 105 -5.58 7.25 4.48
N GLU A 106 -6.23 7.65 5.57
CA GLU A 106 -7.36 8.58 5.54
C GLU A 106 -6.93 9.95 5.01
N LYS A 107 -5.87 10.52 5.58
CA LYS A 107 -5.32 11.82 5.13
C LYS A 107 -4.88 11.82 3.67
N ALA A 108 -4.41 10.69 3.15
CA ALA A 108 -4.03 10.57 1.75
C ALA A 108 -5.25 10.48 0.80
N LEU A 109 -6.42 10.10 1.30
CA LEU A 109 -7.65 9.94 0.51
C LEU A 109 -8.59 11.15 0.58
N ASP A 110 -8.30 12.11 1.46
CA ASP A 110 -9.02 13.37 1.63
C ASP A 110 -8.47 14.46 0.67
#